data_AF-G8PBD4-F1
#
_entry.id   AF-G8PBD4-F1
#
_cell.length_a   1.000
_cell.length_b   1.000
_cell.length_c   1.000
_cell.angle_alpha   90.00
_cell.angle_beta   90.00
_cell.angle_gamma   90.00
#
_symmetry.space_group_name_H-M   'P 1'
#
loop_
_entity.id
_entity.type
_entity.pdbx_description
1 polymer ?
#
loop_
_entity_poly.entity_id
_entity_poly.type
_entity_poly.pdbx_seq_one_letter_code
_entity_poly.pdbx_strand_id
1 'polypeptide(L)'
;MKTLESTPKKDGFRMPGEFETHKGVYILWPQRPDNWRNGGKPAQKTFVEVAKAISEFEHVTVGVNDDQYTNARNMLPAEVEVVEISNDDSWIRDCGATFVTNDDGTLRAVDWTFNAWGGLVDGLYFPWDKDDRVAQKMSEMERTDRYRLDDFILEGGSIHVDGEGTLITTEECLLSEGRNSQLSKEQIEEVLKEHLNLEKIIWLKRGIYLDETNGHVDNIANFVKPGVVALAWTDDENDPQYEISKENLEILENAVDAKGRKIKVEKLYLPKPVLITKEESMGVDSIDGSQPRTEGERLAASYVNYYTANGGIVFPKFNDPMDVKAEETLQRLYPDRKIVGVSAREILLGGGNIHCITQQVPMN
;
A
#
# COMPACT_ATOMS: atom_id res chain seq x y z
N MET A 1 22.02 -1.33 -14.14
CA MET A 1 22.19 -2.13 -12.90
C MET A 1 22.11 -3.60 -13.24
N LYS A 2 22.16 -4.52 -12.26
CA LYS A 2 22.09 -5.96 -12.48
C LYS A 2 20.83 -6.56 -11.86
N THR A 3 20.25 -7.54 -12.54
CA THR A 3 19.36 -8.52 -11.89
C THR A 3 20.24 -9.56 -11.20
N LEU A 4 19.97 -9.82 -9.93
CA LEU A 4 20.71 -10.73 -9.08
C LEU A 4 20.01 -12.08 -8.99
N GLU A 5 20.79 -13.16 -8.96
CA GLU A 5 20.31 -14.55 -8.86
C GLU A 5 20.30 -15.08 -7.41
N SER A 6 20.87 -14.30 -6.47
CA SER A 6 20.85 -14.57 -5.02
C SER A 6 19.54 -14.10 -4.39
N THR A 7 19.41 -14.23 -3.07
CA THR A 7 18.27 -13.68 -2.32
C THR A 7 18.74 -12.56 -1.39
N PRO A 8 17.89 -11.57 -1.08
CA PRO A 8 18.16 -10.55 -0.07
C PRO A 8 18.74 -11.12 1.23
N LYS A 9 18.13 -12.17 1.78
CA LYS A 9 18.60 -12.82 3.03
C LYS A 9 20.03 -13.36 2.92
N LYS A 10 20.37 -14.03 1.81
CA LYS A 10 21.74 -14.55 1.57
C LYS A 10 22.78 -13.45 1.39
N ASP A 11 22.36 -12.32 0.87
CA ASP A 11 23.22 -11.16 0.63
C ASP A 11 23.28 -10.20 1.83
N GLY A 12 22.56 -10.49 2.92
CA GLY A 12 22.54 -9.66 4.13
C GLY A 12 21.66 -8.41 4.03
N PHE A 13 20.68 -8.40 3.13
CA PHE A 13 19.69 -7.33 2.99
C PHE A 13 18.39 -7.68 3.71
N ARG A 14 17.66 -6.68 4.20
CA ARG A 14 16.33 -6.81 4.80
C ARG A 14 15.40 -5.70 4.30
N MET A 15 14.10 -5.92 4.34
CA MET A 15 13.14 -4.82 4.17
C MET A 15 13.03 -4.06 5.50
N PRO A 16 13.37 -2.76 5.56
CA PRO A 16 13.19 -1.97 6.77
C PRO A 16 11.71 -1.73 7.07
N GLY A 17 11.40 -1.51 8.34
CA GLY A 17 10.06 -1.09 8.74
C GLY A 17 9.75 0.29 8.15
N GLU A 18 8.50 0.54 7.77
CA GLU A 18 8.15 1.81 7.13
C GLU A 18 8.38 3.03 8.04
N PHE A 19 8.39 2.86 9.36
CA PHE A 19 8.73 3.93 10.30
C PHE A 19 10.23 4.28 10.37
N GLU A 20 11.11 3.50 9.74
CA GLU A 20 12.54 3.82 9.61
C GLU A 20 12.76 5.03 8.68
N THR A 21 13.96 5.60 8.66
CA THR A 21 14.23 6.84 7.92
C THR A 21 14.20 6.63 6.41
N HIS A 22 13.61 7.57 5.67
CA HIS A 22 13.46 7.53 4.22
C HIS A 22 14.37 8.55 3.52
N LYS A 23 14.80 8.21 2.32
CA LYS A 23 15.33 9.15 1.33
C LYS A 23 14.20 9.97 0.69
N GLY A 24 13.04 9.36 0.47
CA GLY A 24 11.87 9.98 -0.15
C GLY A 24 10.80 8.95 -0.52
N VAL A 25 9.80 9.40 -1.26
CA VAL A 25 8.64 8.60 -1.65
C VAL A 25 8.36 8.72 -3.15
N TYR A 26 7.86 7.64 -3.74
CA TYR A 26 7.29 7.63 -5.07
C TYR A 26 5.75 7.60 -5.04
N ILE A 27 5.14 8.26 -6.01
CA ILE A 27 3.69 8.26 -6.30
C ILE A 27 3.51 8.09 -7.82
N LEU A 28 2.44 7.41 -8.27
CA LEU A 28 2.04 7.40 -9.69
C LEU A 28 0.82 8.30 -9.92
N TRP A 29 0.70 8.85 -11.13
CA TRP A 29 -0.32 9.85 -11.46
C TRP A 29 -1.58 9.26 -12.11
N PRO A 30 -2.78 9.48 -11.53
CA PRO A 30 -4.03 8.83 -11.96
C PRO A 30 -4.60 9.43 -13.24
N GLN A 31 -5.03 8.58 -14.17
CA GLN A 31 -5.62 9.05 -15.43
C GLN A 31 -6.65 8.14 -16.11
N ARG A 32 -6.62 6.82 -15.88
CA ARG A 32 -7.51 5.90 -16.60
C ARG A 32 -8.99 6.17 -16.29
N PRO A 33 -9.85 6.41 -17.29
CA PRO A 33 -11.22 6.90 -17.07
C PRO A 33 -12.20 5.82 -16.62
N ASP A 34 -11.83 4.56 -16.76
CA ASP A 34 -12.56 3.36 -16.35
C ASP A 34 -12.31 2.95 -14.88
N ASN A 35 -11.41 3.65 -14.18
CA ASN A 35 -11.32 3.61 -12.72
C ASN A 35 -11.58 5.01 -12.12
N TRP A 36 -10.96 6.04 -12.69
CA TRP A 36 -11.01 7.40 -12.16
C TRP A 36 -12.04 8.27 -12.87
N ARG A 37 -13.11 8.60 -12.14
CA ARG A 37 -14.24 9.37 -12.68
C ARG A 37 -13.83 10.70 -13.32
N ASN A 38 -14.59 11.13 -14.33
CA ASN A 38 -14.39 12.39 -15.04
C ASN A 38 -12.96 12.55 -15.61
N GLY A 39 -12.41 11.47 -16.18
CA GLY A 39 -11.06 11.44 -16.74
C GLY A 39 -9.97 11.73 -15.71
N GLY A 40 -10.17 11.27 -14.47
CA GLY A 40 -9.22 11.40 -13.37
C GLY A 40 -9.07 12.79 -12.75
N LYS A 41 -9.76 13.83 -13.23
CA LYS A 41 -9.52 15.21 -12.76
C LYS A 41 -9.73 15.42 -11.24
N PRO A 42 -10.75 14.81 -10.60
CA PRO A 42 -10.89 14.87 -9.15
C PRO A 42 -9.75 14.15 -8.42
N ALA A 43 -9.43 12.90 -8.82
CA ALA A 43 -8.35 12.12 -8.24
C ALA A 43 -7.00 12.83 -8.35
N GLN A 44 -6.68 13.41 -9.51
CA GLN A 44 -5.47 14.19 -9.74
C GLN A 44 -5.31 15.34 -8.73
N LYS A 45 -6.39 16.04 -8.37
CA LYS A 45 -6.34 17.08 -7.33
C LYS A 45 -6.04 16.49 -5.97
N THR A 46 -6.67 15.38 -5.62
CA THR A 46 -6.40 14.70 -4.34
C THR A 46 -4.98 14.15 -4.25
N PHE A 47 -4.44 13.58 -5.33
CA PHE A 47 -3.04 13.14 -5.39
C PHE A 47 -2.06 14.31 -5.23
N VAL A 48 -2.37 15.50 -5.77
CA VAL A 48 -1.59 16.73 -5.52
C VAL A 48 -1.60 17.10 -4.04
N GLU A 49 -2.75 17.04 -3.36
CA GLU A 49 -2.82 17.34 -1.93
C GLU A 49 -2.03 16.33 -1.09
N VAL A 50 -2.04 15.05 -1.45
CA VAL A 50 -1.20 14.02 -0.80
C VAL A 50 0.28 14.30 -1.04
N ALA A 51 0.69 14.49 -2.30
CA ALA A 51 2.09 14.78 -2.65
C ALA A 51 2.60 16.04 -1.92
N LYS A 52 1.78 17.09 -1.86
CA LYS A 52 2.07 18.32 -1.14
C LYS A 52 2.22 18.07 0.37
N ALA A 53 1.31 17.32 0.97
CA ALA A 53 1.38 16.98 2.39
C ALA A 53 2.67 16.21 2.73
N ILE A 54 3.09 15.26 1.88
CA ILE A 54 4.31 14.48 2.11
C ILE A 54 5.57 15.33 1.86
N SER A 55 5.53 16.24 0.89
CA SER A 55 6.67 17.11 0.54
C SER A 55 7.13 18.05 1.66
N GLU A 56 6.31 18.24 2.71
CA GLU A 56 6.72 18.94 3.94
C GLU A 56 7.76 18.15 4.76
N PHE A 57 7.89 16.84 4.54
CA PHE A 57 8.66 15.92 5.37
C PHE A 57 9.82 15.25 4.64
N GLU A 58 9.67 14.97 3.35
CA GLU A 58 10.67 14.26 2.55
C GLU A 58 10.51 14.52 1.05
N HIS A 59 11.48 14.07 0.27
CA HIS A 59 11.45 14.20 -1.19
C HIS A 59 10.30 13.38 -1.78
N VAL A 60 9.58 13.95 -2.75
CA VAL A 60 8.47 13.29 -3.45
C VAL A 60 8.78 13.24 -4.94
N THR A 61 8.73 12.05 -5.52
CA THR A 61 8.84 11.82 -6.96
C THR A 61 7.51 11.30 -7.50
N VAL A 62 6.91 12.01 -8.45
CA VAL A 62 5.66 11.59 -9.11
C VAL A 62 5.97 11.07 -10.52
N GLY A 63 5.68 9.78 -10.74
CA GLY A 63 5.72 9.13 -12.05
C GLY A 63 4.45 9.38 -12.85
N VAL A 64 4.59 9.82 -14.09
CA VAL A 64 3.48 10.25 -14.95
C VAL A 64 3.61 9.66 -16.35
N ASN A 65 2.51 9.25 -16.98
CA ASN A 65 2.51 8.95 -18.41
C ASN A 65 2.80 10.24 -19.23
N ASP A 66 3.43 10.11 -20.41
CA ASP A 66 3.80 11.24 -21.29
C ASP A 66 2.63 12.20 -21.54
N ASP A 67 1.43 11.66 -21.81
CA ASP A 67 0.23 12.42 -22.13
C ASP A 67 -0.30 13.29 -20.98
N GLN A 68 0.03 12.97 -19.73
CA GLN A 68 -0.29 13.79 -18.56
C GLN A 68 0.90 14.56 -17.99
N TYR A 69 2.13 14.37 -18.50
CA TYR A 69 3.35 14.95 -17.91
C TYR A 69 3.24 16.46 -17.68
N THR A 70 2.86 17.21 -18.73
CA THR A 70 2.74 18.67 -18.64
C THR A 70 1.62 19.10 -17.69
N ASN A 71 0.51 18.36 -17.64
CA ASN A 71 -0.59 18.65 -16.72
C ASN A 71 -0.13 18.44 -15.26
N ALA A 72 0.42 17.27 -14.95
CA ALA A 72 0.90 16.93 -13.61
C ALA A 72 1.96 17.92 -13.13
N ARG A 73 2.95 18.26 -13.98
CA ARG A 73 3.99 19.24 -13.64
C ARG A 73 3.44 20.62 -13.28
N ASN A 74 2.39 21.07 -13.96
CA ASN A 74 1.74 22.35 -13.67
C ASN A 74 0.82 22.32 -12.44
N MET A 75 0.28 21.15 -12.07
CA MET A 75 -0.55 20.98 -10.89
C MET A 75 0.27 20.79 -9.61
N LEU A 76 1.41 20.11 -9.70
CA LEU A 76 2.26 19.77 -8.56
C LEU A 76 3.17 20.93 -8.13
N PRO A 77 3.41 21.12 -6.81
CA PRO A 77 4.37 22.09 -6.29
C PRO A 77 5.77 21.91 -6.89
N ALA A 78 6.55 22.98 -6.98
CA ALA A 78 7.84 22.99 -7.68
C ALA A 78 8.89 22.06 -7.04
N GLU A 79 8.78 21.84 -5.73
CA GLU A 79 9.61 20.96 -4.92
C GLU A 79 9.34 19.46 -5.16
N VAL A 80 8.15 19.10 -5.66
CA VAL A 80 7.84 17.72 -6.05
C VAL A 80 8.51 17.44 -7.38
N GLU A 81 9.31 16.38 -7.46
CA GLU A 81 9.92 15.92 -8.71
C GLU A 81 8.88 15.23 -9.59
N VAL A 82 8.94 15.46 -10.91
CA VAL A 82 8.03 14.83 -11.88
C VAL A 82 8.85 14.16 -12.96
N VAL A 83 8.63 12.86 -13.13
CA VAL A 83 9.36 11.99 -14.06
C VAL A 83 8.36 11.24 -14.94
N GLU A 84 8.76 10.98 -16.18
CA GLU A 84 7.95 10.16 -17.07
C GLU A 84 8.11 8.67 -16.70
N ILE A 85 7.02 8.04 -16.27
CA ILE A 85 6.95 6.61 -15.95
C ILE A 85 5.63 6.08 -16.49
N SER A 86 5.68 5.39 -17.62
CA SER A 86 4.48 4.73 -18.14
C SER A 86 3.94 3.71 -17.14
N ASN A 87 2.64 3.74 -16.91
CA ASN A 87 1.86 2.89 -15.99
C ASN A 87 0.46 2.62 -16.57
N ASP A 88 -0.20 1.55 -16.13
CA ASP A 88 -1.57 1.20 -16.51
C ASP A 88 -2.59 1.71 -15.45
N ASP A 89 -2.22 1.72 -14.17
CA ASP A 89 -2.90 2.50 -13.13
C ASP A 89 -1.91 3.05 -12.05
N SER A 90 -2.41 3.74 -11.03
CA SER A 90 -1.62 4.61 -10.15
C SER A 90 -1.37 4.09 -8.73
N TRP A 91 -1.11 2.79 -8.62
CA TRP A 91 -0.98 2.07 -7.34
C TRP A 91 0.46 1.60 -7.11
N ILE A 92 1.36 2.57 -6.92
CA ILE A 92 2.80 2.29 -6.82
C ILE A 92 3.20 1.47 -5.60
N ARG A 93 2.36 1.43 -4.56
CA ARG A 93 2.56 0.51 -3.43
C ARG A 93 2.64 -0.94 -3.90
N ASP A 94 1.87 -1.26 -4.93
CA ASP A 94 1.62 -2.64 -5.33
C ASP A 94 2.49 -3.06 -6.53
N CYS A 95 2.74 -2.15 -7.47
CA CYS A 95 3.59 -2.42 -8.63
C CYS A 95 5.02 -1.85 -8.52
N GLY A 96 5.30 -1.09 -7.45
CA GLY A 96 6.60 -0.48 -7.19
C GLY A 96 7.62 -1.44 -6.59
N ALA A 97 8.88 -1.00 -6.58
CA ALA A 97 9.95 -1.77 -5.98
C ALA A 97 9.83 -1.81 -4.44
N THR A 98 9.91 -3.01 -3.87
CA THR A 98 10.12 -3.17 -2.43
C THR A 98 11.60 -3.04 -2.12
N PHE A 99 12.02 -1.89 -1.60
CA PHE A 99 13.44 -1.66 -1.31
C PHE A 99 13.91 -2.39 -0.05
N VAL A 100 15.14 -2.91 -0.12
CA VAL A 100 15.83 -3.60 0.97
C VAL A 100 17.19 -2.98 1.20
N THR A 101 17.64 -2.95 2.44
CA THR A 101 18.93 -2.37 2.85
C THR A 101 19.77 -3.36 3.65
N ASN A 102 21.08 -3.15 3.70
CA ASN A 102 22.01 -3.87 4.55
C ASN A 102 22.67 -2.94 5.57
N ASP A 103 23.46 -3.50 6.49
CA ASP A 103 24.11 -2.74 7.59
C ASP A 103 25.14 -1.71 7.09
N ASP A 104 25.60 -1.85 5.85
CA ASP A 104 26.54 -0.92 5.19
C ASP A 104 25.83 0.25 4.51
N GLY A 105 24.49 0.30 4.56
CA GLY A 105 23.67 1.33 3.91
C GLY A 105 23.53 1.16 2.39
N THR A 106 23.79 -0.04 1.87
CA THR A 106 23.53 -0.33 0.46
C THR A 106 22.04 -0.54 0.24
N LEU A 107 21.49 0.09 -0.79
CA LEU A 107 20.12 -0.11 -1.25
C LEU A 107 20.07 -1.22 -2.32
N ARG A 108 19.04 -2.06 -2.28
CA ARG A 108 18.62 -3.00 -3.32
C ARG A 108 17.10 -2.98 -3.50
N ALA A 109 16.62 -3.44 -4.65
CA ALA A 109 15.18 -3.54 -4.93
C ALA A 109 14.75 -5.00 -5.06
N VAL A 110 13.66 -5.37 -4.41
CA VAL A 110 12.90 -6.58 -4.74
C VAL A 110 11.78 -6.17 -5.69
N ASP A 111 11.75 -6.85 -6.83
CA ASP A 111 10.87 -6.60 -7.96
C ASP A 111 9.98 -7.84 -8.11
N TRP A 112 8.79 -7.75 -7.55
CA TRP A 112 7.78 -8.81 -7.60
C TRP A 112 7.08 -8.81 -8.95
N THR A 113 6.61 -9.97 -9.43
CA THR A 113 5.68 -9.98 -10.57
C THR A 113 4.36 -9.35 -10.13
N PHE A 114 3.91 -8.33 -10.84
CA PHE A 114 2.61 -7.70 -10.64
C PHE A 114 1.59 -8.22 -11.66
N ASN A 115 0.34 -8.44 -11.22
CA ASN A 115 -0.73 -8.95 -12.10
C ASN A 115 -2.08 -8.24 -12.00
N ALA A 116 -2.12 -6.98 -11.53
CA ALA A 116 -3.38 -6.26 -11.27
C ALA A 116 -4.31 -7.01 -10.30
N TRP A 117 -3.76 -7.49 -9.19
CA TRP A 117 -4.46 -8.10 -8.07
C TRP A 117 -5.32 -9.32 -8.40
N GLY A 118 -4.88 -10.18 -9.32
CA GLY A 118 -5.62 -11.40 -9.67
C GLY A 118 -5.43 -11.91 -11.09
N GLY A 119 -4.76 -11.12 -11.93
CA GLY A 119 -4.48 -11.47 -13.30
C GLY A 119 -5.76 -11.72 -14.11
N LEU A 120 -5.79 -12.81 -14.86
CA LEU A 120 -6.97 -13.20 -15.64
C LEU A 120 -8.00 -14.01 -14.84
N VAL A 121 -7.76 -14.25 -13.54
CA VAL A 121 -8.71 -14.95 -12.66
C VAL A 121 -9.72 -13.93 -12.11
N ASP A 122 -9.23 -12.93 -11.40
CA ASP A 122 -10.01 -11.93 -10.67
C ASP A 122 -9.35 -10.54 -10.65
N GLY A 123 -8.42 -10.28 -11.57
CA GLY A 123 -7.72 -9.00 -11.62
C GLY A 123 -8.61 -7.81 -11.96
N LEU A 124 -8.21 -6.62 -11.51
CA LEU A 124 -9.03 -5.41 -11.59
C LEU A 124 -9.01 -4.73 -12.97
N TYR A 125 -8.04 -5.07 -13.82
CA TYR A 125 -7.96 -4.60 -15.19
C TYR A 125 -7.02 -5.44 -16.06
N PHE A 126 -7.10 -5.26 -17.37
CA PHE A 126 -6.13 -5.75 -18.35
C PHE A 126 -5.81 -4.70 -19.42
N PRO A 127 -4.54 -4.55 -19.87
CA PRO A 127 -3.32 -5.20 -19.38
C PRO A 127 -2.69 -4.47 -18.17
N TRP A 128 -1.62 -5.06 -17.62
CA TRP A 128 -0.80 -4.52 -16.50
C TRP A 128 0.71 -4.53 -16.81
N ASP A 129 1.08 -4.61 -18.09
CA ASP A 129 2.47 -4.79 -18.51
C ASP A 129 3.34 -3.55 -18.30
N LYS A 130 2.74 -2.35 -18.17
CA LYS A 130 3.48 -1.15 -17.80
C LYS A 130 3.70 -1.08 -16.30
N ASP A 131 2.71 -1.51 -15.51
CA ASP A 131 2.80 -1.57 -14.06
C ASP A 131 3.88 -2.56 -13.60
N ASP A 132 3.95 -3.76 -14.18
CA ASP A 132 4.99 -4.76 -13.88
C ASP A 132 6.43 -4.29 -14.26
N ARG A 133 6.56 -3.16 -14.97
CA ARG A 133 7.86 -2.53 -15.28
C ARG A 133 8.19 -1.35 -14.36
N VAL A 134 7.28 -0.92 -13.48
CA VAL A 134 7.49 0.23 -12.59
C VAL A 134 8.62 -0.05 -11.60
N ALA A 135 8.62 -1.20 -10.93
CA ALA A 135 9.68 -1.60 -10.00
C ALA A 135 11.08 -1.56 -10.65
N GLN A 136 11.22 -2.07 -11.89
CA GLN A 136 12.48 -2.00 -12.63
C GLN A 136 12.90 -0.55 -12.92
N LYS A 137 11.96 0.31 -13.35
CA LYS A 137 12.25 1.73 -13.61
C LYS A 137 12.67 2.46 -12.33
N MET A 138 12.01 2.19 -11.20
CA MET A 138 12.39 2.73 -9.89
C MET A 138 13.82 2.31 -9.52
N SER A 139 14.13 1.02 -9.66
CA SER A 139 15.48 0.50 -9.45
C SER A 139 16.52 1.21 -10.31
N GLU A 140 16.20 1.44 -11.59
CA GLU A 140 17.07 2.15 -12.53
C GLU A 140 17.33 3.62 -12.16
N MET A 141 16.29 4.35 -11.71
CA MET A 141 16.42 5.74 -11.24
C MET A 141 17.20 5.83 -9.92
N GLU A 142 16.98 4.88 -9.01
CA GLU A 142 17.70 4.79 -7.73
C GLU A 142 19.12 4.23 -7.85
N ARG A 143 19.53 3.83 -9.07
CA ARG A 143 20.85 3.28 -9.39
C ARG A 143 21.19 2.03 -8.58
N THR A 144 20.22 1.18 -8.36
CA THR A 144 20.35 -0.01 -7.52
C THR A 144 20.23 -1.32 -8.28
N ASP A 145 20.91 -2.37 -7.82
CA ASP A 145 20.66 -3.74 -8.30
C ASP A 145 19.30 -4.25 -7.80
N ARG A 146 18.71 -5.21 -8.52
CA ARG A 146 17.40 -5.79 -8.21
C ARG A 146 17.38 -7.31 -8.11
N TYR A 147 16.43 -7.84 -7.36
CA TYR A 147 16.02 -9.23 -7.33
C TYR A 147 14.66 -9.34 -8.02
N ARG A 148 14.56 -10.04 -9.15
CA ARG A 148 13.30 -10.25 -9.87
C ARG A 148 12.75 -11.64 -9.58
N LEU A 149 11.46 -11.74 -9.27
CA LEU A 149 10.79 -13.02 -9.08
C LEU A 149 9.71 -13.25 -10.15
N ASP A 150 10.10 -13.77 -11.30
CA ASP A 150 9.18 -13.93 -12.44
C ASP A 150 7.97 -14.84 -12.14
N ASP A 151 8.16 -15.88 -11.33
CA ASP A 151 7.14 -16.87 -10.99
C ASP A 151 6.47 -16.66 -9.61
N PHE A 152 6.61 -15.47 -9.02
CA PHE A 152 6.01 -15.15 -7.72
C PHE A 152 5.32 -13.78 -7.74
N ILE A 153 4.01 -13.83 -7.56
CA ILE A 153 3.14 -12.65 -7.63
C ILE A 153 2.97 -12.09 -6.23
N LEU A 154 3.25 -10.80 -6.06
CA LEU A 154 3.09 -10.11 -4.78
C LEU A 154 2.92 -8.61 -5.00
N GLU A 155 2.08 -7.99 -4.18
CA GLU A 155 1.92 -6.55 -4.10
C GLU A 155 2.50 -6.02 -2.78
N GLY A 156 3.15 -4.86 -2.78
CA GLY A 156 3.70 -4.30 -1.55
C GLY A 156 2.64 -4.02 -0.47
N GLY A 157 1.40 -3.67 -0.85
CA GLY A 157 0.30 -3.43 0.10
C GLY A 157 -0.23 -4.70 0.77
N SER A 158 0.09 -5.88 0.23
CA SER A 158 -0.32 -7.16 0.82
C SER A 158 0.56 -7.60 1.99
N ILE A 159 1.66 -6.89 2.28
CA ILE A 159 2.62 -7.22 3.33
C ILE A 159 2.97 -5.99 4.20
N HIS A 160 3.27 -6.22 5.48
CA HIS A 160 3.76 -5.16 6.38
C HIS A 160 4.87 -5.72 7.30
N VAL A 161 6.02 -5.05 7.38
CA VAL A 161 7.19 -5.55 8.13
C VAL A 161 7.57 -4.64 9.31
N ASP A 162 8.09 -5.24 10.38
CA ASP A 162 8.58 -4.52 11.57
C ASP A 162 10.06 -4.12 11.48
N GLY A 163 10.74 -4.43 10.38
CA GLY A 163 12.18 -4.19 10.19
C GLY A 163 13.09 -5.10 11.02
N GLU A 164 12.56 -5.97 11.89
CA GLU A 164 13.31 -6.83 12.81
C GLU A 164 13.04 -8.32 12.61
N GLY A 165 12.50 -8.68 11.44
CA GLY A 165 12.31 -10.06 10.99
C GLY A 165 10.88 -10.58 11.11
N THR A 166 9.91 -9.70 11.40
CA THR A 166 8.49 -10.06 11.47
C THR A 166 7.71 -9.40 10.34
N LEU A 167 6.82 -10.18 9.72
CA LEU A 167 5.85 -9.70 8.73
C LEU A 167 4.42 -10.01 9.19
N ILE A 168 3.48 -9.12 8.89
CA ILE A 168 2.04 -9.37 8.95
C ILE A 168 1.49 -9.37 7.51
N THR A 169 0.61 -10.33 7.22
CA THR A 169 -0.11 -10.47 5.94
C THR A 169 -1.48 -11.10 6.18
N THR A 170 -2.34 -11.15 5.16
CA THR A 170 -3.64 -11.85 5.19
C THR A 170 -3.59 -13.17 4.40
N GLU A 171 -4.33 -14.18 4.87
CA GLU A 171 -4.56 -15.43 4.13
C GLU A 171 -5.47 -15.20 2.92
N GLU A 172 -6.50 -14.36 3.08
CA GLU A 172 -7.44 -13.97 2.01
C GLU A 172 -6.71 -13.49 0.74
N CYS A 173 -5.63 -12.72 0.89
CA CYS A 173 -4.88 -12.20 -0.25
C CYS A 173 -3.89 -13.23 -0.79
N LEU A 174 -2.88 -13.62 0.00
CA LEU A 174 -1.74 -14.37 -0.55
C LEU A 174 -2.06 -15.82 -0.93
N LEU A 175 -3.17 -16.37 -0.40
CA LEU A 175 -3.63 -17.72 -0.73
C LEU A 175 -4.80 -17.73 -1.73
N SER A 176 -5.16 -16.57 -2.29
CA SER A 176 -6.19 -16.46 -3.32
C SER A 176 -5.77 -17.14 -4.63
N GLU A 177 -6.77 -17.54 -5.43
CA GLU A 177 -6.56 -18.28 -6.68
C GLU A 177 -5.75 -17.48 -7.71
N GLY A 178 -6.00 -16.16 -7.80
CA GLY A 178 -5.37 -15.25 -8.76
C GLY A 178 -3.95 -14.81 -8.41
N ARG A 179 -3.37 -15.30 -7.30
CA ARG A 179 -1.95 -15.09 -6.95
C ARG A 179 -1.15 -16.34 -7.25
N ASN A 180 -0.65 -17.01 -6.20
CA ASN A 180 0.28 -18.11 -6.30
C ASN A 180 -0.41 -19.44 -5.98
N SER A 181 -1.54 -19.74 -6.62
CA SER A 181 -2.37 -20.93 -6.35
C SER A 181 -1.65 -22.27 -6.56
N GLN A 182 -0.52 -22.25 -7.26
CA GLN A 182 0.41 -23.37 -7.42
C GLN A 182 1.29 -23.64 -6.18
N LEU A 183 1.37 -22.70 -5.23
CA LEU A 183 2.23 -22.77 -4.05
C LEU A 183 1.41 -23.07 -2.79
N SER A 184 1.99 -23.87 -1.88
CA SER A 184 1.46 -23.99 -0.52
C SER A 184 1.77 -22.74 0.30
N LYS A 185 1.04 -22.58 1.40
CA LYS A 185 1.29 -21.52 2.38
C LYS A 185 2.74 -21.51 2.85
N GLU A 186 3.31 -22.68 3.13
CA GLU A 186 4.71 -22.82 3.60
C GLU A 186 5.72 -22.41 2.52
N GLN A 187 5.43 -22.68 1.24
CA GLN A 187 6.28 -22.25 0.13
C GLN A 187 6.25 -20.73 -0.03
N ILE A 188 5.07 -20.11 0.11
CA ILE A 188 4.93 -18.66 0.14
C ILE A 188 5.72 -18.06 1.31
N GLU A 189 5.60 -18.65 2.51
CA GLU A 189 6.39 -18.20 3.66
C GLU A 189 7.89 -18.24 3.42
N GLU A 190 8.40 -19.29 2.77
CA GLU A 190 9.82 -19.42 2.48
C GLU A 190 10.30 -18.34 1.52
N VAL A 191 9.54 -18.05 0.46
CA VAL A 191 9.87 -16.97 -0.49
C VAL A 191 9.91 -15.63 0.24
N LEU A 192 8.90 -15.31 1.05
CA LEU A 192 8.87 -14.07 1.83
C LEU A 192 10.05 -13.98 2.81
N LYS A 193 10.37 -15.07 3.53
CA LYS A 193 11.50 -15.10 4.46
C LYS A 193 12.83 -14.85 3.75
N GLU A 194 13.05 -15.44 2.59
CA GLU A 194 14.28 -15.26 1.81
C GLU A 194 14.42 -13.87 1.19
N HIS A 195 13.31 -13.24 0.78
CA HIS A 195 13.35 -11.97 0.04
C HIS A 195 13.12 -10.73 0.90
N LEU A 196 12.61 -10.89 2.11
CA LEU A 196 12.41 -9.80 3.06
C LEU A 196 13.30 -9.95 4.31
N ASN A 197 14.05 -11.05 4.40
CA ASN A 197 14.91 -11.42 5.53
C ASN A 197 14.13 -11.51 6.84
N LEU A 198 13.13 -12.40 6.82
CA LEU A 198 12.21 -12.63 7.93
C LEU A 198 12.55 -13.93 8.66
N GLU A 199 12.11 -13.98 9.91
CA GLU A 199 12.10 -15.18 10.75
C GLU A 199 10.66 -15.60 11.08
N LYS A 200 9.73 -14.64 11.10
CA LYS A 200 8.35 -14.90 11.50
C LYS A 200 7.32 -14.18 10.63
N ILE A 201 6.24 -14.88 10.33
CA ILE A 201 5.08 -14.34 9.63
C ILE A 201 3.85 -14.53 10.52
N ILE A 202 3.08 -13.46 10.70
CA ILE A 202 1.79 -13.45 11.38
C ILE A 202 0.72 -13.38 10.29
N TRP A 203 -0.10 -14.43 10.21
CA TRP A 203 -1.17 -14.55 9.23
C TRP A 203 -2.50 -14.12 9.84
N LEU A 204 -2.95 -12.93 9.46
CA LEU A 204 -4.34 -12.52 9.61
C LEU A 204 -5.22 -13.33 8.65
N LYS A 205 -6.51 -13.45 8.95
CA LYS A 205 -7.41 -14.25 8.08
C LYS A 205 -7.90 -13.44 6.89
N ARG A 206 -8.56 -12.33 7.16
CA ARG A 206 -9.24 -11.49 6.17
C ARG A 206 -8.81 -10.03 6.30
N GLY A 207 -8.90 -9.28 5.20
CA GLY A 207 -8.67 -7.84 5.14
C GLY A 207 -9.93 -7.04 5.51
N ILE A 208 -10.06 -5.82 4.97
CA ILE A 208 -11.28 -5.04 5.12
C ILE A 208 -12.41 -5.68 4.30
N TYR A 209 -13.65 -5.63 4.81
CA TYR A 209 -14.83 -6.13 4.13
C TYR A 209 -15.03 -5.44 2.77
N LEU A 210 -15.15 -6.25 1.70
CA LEU A 210 -15.22 -5.82 0.30
C LEU A 210 -14.00 -5.03 -0.18
N ASP A 211 -12.82 -5.41 0.32
CA ASP A 211 -11.56 -4.95 -0.23
C ASP A 211 -11.25 -5.69 -1.55
N GLU A 212 -11.23 -4.95 -2.66
CA GLU A 212 -11.06 -5.46 -4.02
C GLU A 212 -9.67 -6.07 -4.27
N THR A 213 -8.70 -5.81 -3.39
CA THR A 213 -7.33 -6.33 -3.48
C THR A 213 -7.19 -7.78 -3.01
N ASN A 214 -8.31 -8.46 -2.74
CA ASN A 214 -8.39 -9.71 -1.98
C ASN A 214 -7.97 -9.54 -0.50
N GLY A 215 -8.28 -8.38 0.09
CA GLY A 215 -8.05 -8.15 1.51
C GLY A 215 -6.60 -7.88 1.89
N HIS A 216 -5.96 -6.88 1.25
CA HIS A 216 -4.61 -6.43 1.61
C HIS A 216 -4.46 -6.10 3.10
N VAL A 217 -3.25 -6.37 3.62
CA VAL A 217 -2.95 -6.14 5.03
C VAL A 217 -2.85 -4.65 5.36
N ASP A 218 -2.36 -3.82 4.44
CA ASP A 218 -2.14 -2.39 4.66
C ASP A 218 -3.42 -1.58 4.89
N ASN A 219 -4.58 -2.17 4.60
CA ASN A 219 -5.87 -1.58 4.85
C ASN A 219 -6.48 -2.00 6.20
N ILE A 220 -6.01 -3.13 6.78
CA ILE A 220 -6.50 -3.69 8.04
C ILE A 220 -5.51 -3.52 9.21
N ALA A 221 -4.21 -3.61 8.98
CA ALA A 221 -3.18 -3.54 10.02
C ALA A 221 -1.88 -2.86 9.54
N ASN A 222 -1.22 -2.13 10.43
CA ASN A 222 0.04 -1.44 10.15
C ASN A 222 0.97 -1.48 11.38
N PHE A 223 2.24 -1.85 11.19
CA PHE A 223 3.23 -1.74 12.26
C PHE A 223 3.57 -0.27 12.54
N VAL A 224 3.21 0.19 13.74
CA VAL A 224 3.55 1.53 14.23
C VAL A 224 5.04 1.64 14.57
N LYS A 225 5.56 0.57 15.16
CA LYS A 225 6.95 0.34 15.54
C LYS A 225 7.10 -1.14 15.92
N PRO A 226 8.32 -1.66 16.16
CA PRO A 226 8.50 -3.07 16.52
C PRO A 226 7.65 -3.46 17.74
N GLY A 227 6.83 -4.51 17.57
CA GLY A 227 5.92 -5.03 18.59
C GLY A 227 4.62 -4.24 18.81
N VAL A 228 4.34 -3.17 18.05
CA VAL A 228 3.09 -2.38 18.16
C VAL A 228 2.40 -2.26 16.82
N VAL A 229 1.13 -2.65 16.76
CA VAL A 229 0.32 -2.69 15.53
C VAL A 229 -0.92 -1.83 15.70
N ALA A 230 -1.19 -0.96 14.73
CA ALA A 230 -2.49 -0.32 14.57
C ALA A 230 -3.42 -1.29 13.82
N LEU A 231 -4.64 -1.51 14.31
CA LEU A 231 -5.63 -2.40 13.70
C LEU A 231 -6.91 -1.62 13.42
N ALA A 232 -7.43 -1.72 12.20
CA ALA A 232 -8.72 -1.16 11.82
C ALA A 232 -9.84 -1.83 12.62
N TRP A 233 -10.70 -1.02 13.22
CA TRP A 233 -11.65 -1.50 14.22
C TRP A 233 -13.02 -0.83 14.10
N THR A 234 -14.08 -1.58 14.39
CA THR A 234 -15.42 -1.05 14.65
C THR A 234 -15.97 -1.71 15.92
N ASP A 235 -16.78 -0.98 16.69
CA ASP A 235 -17.55 -1.55 17.82
C ASP A 235 -18.98 -1.96 17.40
N ASP A 236 -19.38 -1.71 16.14
CA ASP A 236 -20.71 -2.07 15.64
C ASP A 236 -20.78 -3.54 15.27
N GLU A 237 -21.32 -4.37 16.16
CA GLU A 237 -21.46 -5.81 15.95
C GLU A 237 -22.37 -6.21 14.78
N ASN A 238 -23.13 -5.27 14.21
CA ASN A 238 -23.96 -5.52 13.02
C ASN A 238 -23.22 -5.21 11.71
N ASP A 239 -22.07 -4.53 11.78
CA ASP A 239 -21.22 -4.33 10.61
C ASP A 239 -20.45 -5.63 10.32
N PRO A 240 -20.47 -6.17 9.08
CA PRO A 240 -19.70 -7.37 8.72
C PRO A 240 -18.19 -7.23 9.00
N GLN A 241 -17.67 -6.00 9.09
CA GLN A 241 -16.28 -5.74 9.46
C GLN A 241 -15.97 -6.09 10.92
N TYR A 242 -16.94 -6.10 11.83
CA TYR A 242 -16.70 -6.38 13.25
C TYR A 242 -16.12 -7.78 13.46
N GLU A 243 -16.71 -8.80 12.83
CA GLU A 243 -16.27 -10.18 12.94
C GLU A 243 -14.81 -10.33 12.47
N ILE A 244 -14.48 -9.73 11.33
CA ILE A 244 -13.12 -9.76 10.76
C ILE A 244 -12.12 -9.05 11.69
N SER A 245 -12.48 -7.85 12.17
CA SER A 245 -11.61 -7.06 13.06
C SER A 245 -11.35 -7.79 14.37
N LYS A 246 -12.38 -8.46 14.91
CA LYS A 246 -12.29 -9.25 16.14
C LYS A 246 -11.40 -10.47 15.97
N GLU A 247 -11.56 -11.24 14.89
CA GLU A 247 -10.71 -12.39 14.58
C GLU A 247 -9.23 -11.98 14.45
N ASN A 248 -8.96 -10.89 13.73
CA ASN A 248 -7.60 -10.37 13.57
C ASN A 248 -7.02 -9.82 14.89
N LEU A 249 -7.84 -9.19 15.74
CA LEU A 249 -7.42 -8.77 17.08
C LEU A 249 -6.99 -9.97 17.92
N GLU A 250 -7.78 -11.04 17.95
CA GLU A 250 -7.48 -12.26 18.70
C GLU A 250 -6.17 -12.92 18.21
N ILE A 251 -5.92 -12.92 16.90
CA ILE A 251 -4.65 -13.42 16.33
C ILE A 251 -3.48 -12.57 16.80
N LEU A 252 -3.57 -11.25 16.66
CA LEU A 252 -2.49 -10.34 17.02
C LEU A 252 -2.20 -10.39 18.52
N GLU A 253 -3.22 -10.35 19.39
CA GLU A 253 -3.04 -10.38 20.85
C GLU A 253 -2.47 -11.70 21.37
N ASN A 254 -2.57 -12.79 20.60
CA ASN A 254 -1.95 -14.08 20.91
C ASN A 254 -0.60 -14.30 20.20
N ALA A 255 -0.21 -13.40 19.30
CA ALA A 255 1.05 -13.48 18.60
C ALA A 255 2.22 -12.92 19.42
N VAL A 256 3.41 -13.40 19.08
CA VAL A 256 4.68 -12.77 19.43
C VAL A 256 5.45 -12.49 18.15
N ASP A 257 6.27 -11.46 18.11
CA ASP A 257 7.11 -11.16 16.96
C ASP A 257 8.38 -12.03 16.89
N ALA A 258 9.23 -11.81 15.90
CA ALA A 258 10.48 -12.56 15.70
C ALA A 258 11.49 -12.38 16.85
N LYS A 259 11.37 -11.33 17.65
CA LYS A 259 12.19 -11.07 18.85
C LYS A 259 11.53 -11.56 20.14
N GLY A 260 10.36 -12.22 20.05
CA GLY A 260 9.63 -12.76 21.18
C GLY A 260 8.82 -11.73 21.98
N ARG A 261 8.65 -10.50 21.47
CA ARG A 261 7.79 -9.50 22.11
C ARG A 261 6.33 -9.85 21.81
N LYS A 262 5.46 -9.71 22.81
CA LYS A 262 4.01 -9.80 22.60
C LYS A 262 3.54 -8.61 21.77
N ILE A 263 2.72 -8.84 20.76
CA ILE A 263 2.17 -7.76 19.95
C ILE A 263 1.18 -6.94 20.80
N LYS A 264 1.42 -5.63 20.85
CA LYS A 264 0.46 -4.66 21.39
C LYS A 264 -0.39 -4.13 20.25
N VAL A 265 -1.71 -4.26 20.38
CA VAL A 265 -2.66 -3.77 19.38
C VAL A 265 -3.27 -2.44 19.82
N GLU A 266 -3.31 -1.49 18.90
CA GLU A 266 -3.93 -0.18 19.07
C GLU A 266 -5.06 -0.06 18.05
N LYS A 267 -6.29 0.10 18.54
CA LYS A 267 -7.48 0.14 17.67
C LYS A 267 -7.58 1.50 16.98
N LEU A 268 -7.70 1.49 15.66
CA LEU A 268 -7.97 2.67 14.83
C LEU A 268 -9.38 2.56 14.27
N TYR A 269 -10.28 3.40 14.77
CA TYR A 269 -11.71 3.30 14.51
C TYR A 269 -12.08 3.69 13.08
N LEU A 270 -12.72 2.77 12.37
CA LEU A 270 -13.19 2.95 11.00
C LEU A 270 -14.28 4.02 10.88
N PRO A 271 -14.41 4.71 9.72
CA PRO A 271 -15.55 5.57 9.46
C PRO A 271 -16.84 4.74 9.38
N LYS A 272 -18.00 5.42 9.36
CA LYS A 272 -19.24 4.77 8.92
C LYS A 272 -19.08 4.21 7.49
N PRO A 273 -19.83 3.16 7.12
CA PRO A 273 -19.79 2.61 5.76
C PRO A 273 -19.90 3.70 4.70
N VAL A 274 -18.91 3.75 3.82
CA VAL A 274 -18.78 4.73 2.76
C VAL A 274 -19.24 4.09 1.46
N LEU A 275 -20.26 4.65 0.81
CA LEU A 275 -20.86 4.07 -0.41
C LEU A 275 -20.58 4.93 -1.64
N ILE A 276 -20.49 4.33 -2.82
CA ILE A 276 -20.42 5.04 -4.10
C ILE A 276 -21.80 5.67 -4.39
N THR A 277 -21.82 6.94 -4.75
CA THR A 277 -23.05 7.63 -5.18
C THR A 277 -23.30 7.43 -6.67
N LYS A 278 -24.55 7.67 -7.09
CA LYS A 278 -24.92 7.65 -8.51
C LYS A 278 -24.05 8.55 -9.39
N GLU A 279 -23.79 9.77 -8.95
CA GLU A 279 -23.00 10.74 -9.70
C GLU A 279 -21.56 10.26 -9.89
N GLU A 280 -20.96 9.70 -8.83
CA GLU A 280 -19.60 9.17 -8.89
C GLU A 280 -19.50 7.97 -9.83
N SER A 281 -20.46 7.04 -9.75
CA SER A 281 -20.54 5.87 -10.64
C SER A 281 -20.70 6.27 -12.12
N MET A 282 -21.56 7.24 -12.42
CA MET A 282 -21.80 7.71 -13.80
C MET A 282 -20.61 8.42 -14.45
N GLY A 283 -19.61 8.84 -13.66
CA GLY A 283 -18.42 9.50 -14.16
C GLY A 283 -17.31 8.54 -14.62
N VAL A 284 -17.49 7.23 -14.46
CA VAL A 284 -16.50 6.19 -14.77
C VAL A 284 -16.90 5.45 -16.04
N ASP A 285 -15.94 5.23 -16.94
CA ASP A 285 -16.17 4.48 -18.18
C ASP A 285 -16.38 2.99 -17.86
N SER A 286 -17.39 2.38 -18.48
CA SER A 286 -17.62 0.93 -18.36
C SER A 286 -16.89 0.20 -19.48
N ILE A 287 -15.82 -0.53 -19.11
CA ILE A 287 -14.98 -1.29 -20.03
C ILE A 287 -14.95 -2.75 -19.59
N ASP A 288 -15.09 -3.68 -20.54
CA ASP A 288 -14.97 -5.11 -20.27
C ASP A 288 -13.58 -5.45 -19.72
N GLY A 289 -13.55 -6.28 -18.69
CA GLY A 289 -12.30 -6.64 -18.00
C GLY A 289 -11.72 -5.57 -17.07
N SER A 290 -12.46 -4.49 -16.75
CA SER A 290 -12.11 -3.56 -15.66
C SER A 290 -13.13 -3.61 -14.54
N GLN A 291 -12.69 -3.42 -13.29
CA GLN A 291 -13.55 -3.43 -12.10
C GLN A 291 -14.63 -2.33 -12.20
N PRO A 292 -15.93 -2.68 -12.21
CA PRO A 292 -16.99 -1.69 -12.30
C PRO A 292 -17.10 -0.85 -11.03
N ARG A 293 -17.50 0.42 -11.17
CA ARG A 293 -17.80 1.32 -10.05
C ARG A 293 -19.30 1.54 -9.96
N THR A 294 -19.99 0.84 -9.05
CA THR A 294 -21.46 0.78 -9.04
C THR A 294 -22.08 1.61 -7.92
N GLU A 295 -23.19 2.31 -8.20
CA GLU A 295 -23.97 3.00 -7.16
C GLU A 295 -24.33 2.06 -6.00
N GLY A 296 -24.10 2.51 -4.76
CA GLY A 296 -24.43 1.79 -3.53
C GLY A 296 -23.38 0.78 -3.09
N GLU A 297 -22.35 0.54 -3.89
CA GLU A 297 -21.20 -0.29 -3.53
C GLU A 297 -20.47 0.31 -2.32
N ARG A 298 -20.11 -0.55 -1.36
CA ARG A 298 -19.36 -0.16 -0.17
C ARG A 298 -17.88 -0.16 -0.49
N LEU A 299 -17.22 0.94 -0.18
CA LEU A 299 -15.79 1.11 -0.32
C LEU A 299 -15.06 0.63 0.95
N ALA A 300 -13.86 0.09 0.76
CA ALA A 300 -12.96 -0.36 1.82
C ALA A 300 -12.25 0.80 2.55
N ALA A 301 -13.04 1.73 3.09
CA ALA A 301 -12.54 2.93 3.77
C ALA A 301 -11.89 2.59 5.12
N SER A 302 -10.58 2.81 5.22
CA SER A 302 -9.82 2.61 6.46
C SER A 302 -8.87 3.75 6.74
N TYR A 303 -8.79 4.16 8.00
CA TYR A 303 -7.76 5.10 8.44
C TYR A 303 -6.39 4.47 8.58
N VAL A 304 -6.27 3.12 8.58
CA VAL A 304 -4.98 2.40 8.68
C VAL A 304 -4.15 2.58 7.41
N ASN A 305 -4.78 2.90 6.28
CA ASN A 305 -4.12 3.10 5.00
C ASN A 305 -3.47 4.51 4.90
N TYR A 306 -2.67 4.87 5.91
CA TYR A 306 -1.88 6.09 6.01
C TYR A 306 -0.42 5.85 5.60
N TYR A 307 0.28 6.91 5.19
CA TYR A 307 1.71 6.86 4.88
C TYR A 307 2.57 7.42 6.02
N THR A 308 3.65 6.74 6.37
CA THR A 308 4.55 7.11 7.49
C THR A 308 5.81 7.82 6.99
N ALA A 309 5.71 9.10 6.65
CA ALA A 309 6.86 9.93 6.23
C ALA A 309 7.78 10.29 7.41
N ASN A 310 9.07 10.53 7.18
CA ASN A 310 10.10 10.83 8.20
C ASN A 310 9.62 11.68 9.40
N GLY A 311 8.99 12.83 9.13
CA GLY A 311 8.53 13.78 10.15
C GLY A 311 7.00 13.84 10.33
N GLY A 312 6.24 13.01 9.61
CA GLY A 312 4.79 13.15 9.53
C GLY A 312 4.03 11.87 9.23
N ILE A 313 2.76 11.85 9.60
CA ILE A 313 1.81 10.82 9.17
C ILE A 313 0.79 11.48 8.27
N VAL A 314 0.68 11.02 7.02
CA VAL A 314 -0.32 11.51 6.08
C VAL A 314 -1.44 10.48 6.02
N PHE A 315 -2.60 10.79 6.60
CA PHE A 315 -3.71 9.85 6.78
C PHE A 315 -4.98 10.31 6.04
N PRO A 316 -5.84 9.37 5.62
CA PRO A 316 -7.04 9.72 4.88
C PRO A 316 -8.12 10.30 5.80
N LYS A 317 -8.84 11.30 5.29
CA LYS A 317 -10.08 11.80 5.88
C LYS A 317 -11.27 11.46 5.00
N PHE A 318 -12.36 11.03 5.62
CA PHE A 318 -13.58 10.58 4.96
C PHE A 318 -14.77 11.50 5.18
N ASN A 319 -14.57 12.67 5.80
CA ASN A 319 -15.64 13.57 6.20
C ASN A 319 -16.63 12.87 7.16
N ASP A 320 -16.06 12.12 8.11
CA ASP A 320 -16.76 11.35 9.12
C ASP A 320 -16.29 11.81 10.52
N PRO A 321 -17.13 11.76 11.57
CA PRO A 321 -16.71 12.11 12.92
C PRO A 321 -15.50 11.31 13.45
N MET A 322 -15.24 10.11 12.90
CA MET A 322 -14.05 9.33 13.23
C MET A 322 -12.75 9.94 12.67
N ASP A 323 -12.80 10.91 11.75
CA ASP A 323 -11.61 11.64 11.26
C ASP A 323 -10.82 12.23 12.45
N VAL A 324 -11.53 12.82 13.42
CA VAL A 324 -10.93 13.45 14.61
C VAL A 324 -10.33 12.39 15.53
N LYS A 325 -11.03 11.27 15.75
CA LYS A 325 -10.54 10.20 16.62
C LYS A 325 -9.34 9.46 16.02
N ALA A 326 -9.32 9.31 14.70
CA ALA A 326 -8.19 8.76 13.98
C ALA A 326 -6.97 9.67 14.14
N GLU A 327 -7.14 10.99 13.96
CA GLU A 327 -6.08 11.99 14.17
C GLU A 327 -5.51 11.94 15.60
N GLU A 328 -6.37 11.93 16.63
CA GLU A 328 -5.97 11.82 18.04
C GLU A 328 -5.22 10.52 18.35
N THR A 329 -5.70 9.39 17.79
CA THR A 329 -5.07 8.09 17.97
C THR A 329 -3.70 8.05 17.32
N LEU A 330 -3.59 8.49 16.06
CA LEU A 330 -2.33 8.55 15.34
C LEU A 330 -1.35 9.51 16.03
N GLN A 331 -1.80 10.65 16.55
CA GLN A 331 -0.93 11.59 17.28
C GLN A 331 -0.34 10.96 18.55
N ARG A 332 -1.13 10.14 19.26
CA ARG A 332 -0.65 9.40 20.44
C ARG A 332 0.33 8.28 20.06
N LEU A 333 0.13 7.64 18.91
CA LEU A 333 1.01 6.58 18.40
C LEU A 333 2.35 7.14 17.90
N TYR A 334 2.33 8.33 17.32
CA TYR A 334 3.48 9.02 16.74
C TYR A 334 3.67 10.41 17.38
N PRO A 335 4.09 10.49 18.66
CA PRO A 335 4.18 11.76 19.38
C PRO A 335 5.19 12.74 18.77
N ASP A 336 6.19 12.22 18.05
CA ASP A 336 7.26 13.01 17.43
C ASP A 336 6.98 13.34 15.95
N ARG A 337 5.82 12.94 15.41
CA ARG A 337 5.42 13.22 14.02
C ARG A 337 4.19 14.13 13.96
N LYS A 338 4.17 14.98 12.95
CA LYS A 338 3.00 15.82 12.63
C LYS A 338 1.95 14.97 11.93
N ILE A 339 0.71 14.96 12.42
CA ILE A 339 -0.39 14.25 11.77
C ILE A 339 -1.07 15.20 10.77
N VAL A 340 -1.17 14.77 9.51
CA VAL A 340 -1.74 15.55 8.41
C VAL A 340 -2.85 14.75 7.74
N GLY A 341 -4.09 15.21 7.90
CA GLY A 341 -5.24 14.58 7.26
C GLY A 341 -5.52 15.16 5.87
N VAL A 342 -5.70 14.29 4.88
CA VAL A 342 -6.06 14.68 3.51
C VAL A 342 -7.41 14.07 3.14
N SER A 343 -8.33 14.86 2.57
CA SER A 343 -9.61 14.31 2.10
C SER A 343 -9.37 13.33 0.95
N ALA A 344 -9.60 12.06 1.20
CA ALA A 344 -9.18 10.98 0.32
C ALA A 344 -10.32 10.30 -0.44
N ARG A 345 -11.50 10.94 -0.47
CA ARG A 345 -12.70 10.41 -1.15
C ARG A 345 -12.41 10.01 -2.60
N GLU A 346 -11.68 10.84 -3.33
CA GLU A 346 -11.40 10.57 -4.75
C GLU A 346 -10.38 9.46 -4.96
N ILE A 347 -9.51 9.17 -3.99
CA ILE A 347 -8.61 7.99 -4.04
C ILE A 347 -9.42 6.74 -3.71
N LEU A 348 -10.24 6.81 -2.66
CA LEU A 348 -11.08 5.71 -2.19
C LEU A 348 -12.05 5.19 -3.25
N LEU A 349 -12.61 6.08 -4.07
CA LEU A 349 -13.46 5.70 -5.20
C LEU A 349 -12.73 4.82 -6.23
N GLY A 350 -11.40 4.88 -6.29
CA GLY A 350 -10.56 4.05 -7.17
C GLY A 350 -10.13 2.72 -6.56
N GLY A 351 -10.50 2.41 -5.31
CA GLY A 351 -10.29 1.09 -4.68
C GLY A 351 -9.26 1.04 -3.54
N GLY A 352 -8.56 2.12 -3.23
CA GLY A 352 -7.49 2.14 -2.20
C GLY A 352 -7.36 3.48 -1.48
N ASN A 353 -6.22 3.73 -0.82
CA ASN A 353 -5.98 5.03 -0.18
C ASN A 353 -4.50 5.48 -0.19
N ILE A 354 -4.15 6.41 0.69
CA ILE A 354 -2.84 7.10 0.73
C ILE A 354 -1.68 6.10 0.74
N HIS A 355 -1.76 5.02 1.51
CA HIS A 355 -0.69 4.01 1.55
C HIS A 355 -0.58 3.22 0.24
N CYS A 356 -1.71 2.96 -0.44
CA CYS A 356 -1.74 2.25 -1.74
C CYS A 356 -1.12 3.06 -2.89
N ILE A 357 -1.08 4.39 -2.77
CA ILE A 357 -0.56 5.29 -3.82
C ILE A 357 0.87 5.78 -3.54
N THR A 358 1.52 5.27 -2.50
CA THR A 358 2.86 5.68 -2.06
C THR A 358 3.81 4.50 -1.93
N GLN A 359 5.08 4.70 -2.26
CA GLN A 359 6.14 3.72 -2.05
C GLN A 359 7.41 4.43 -1.58
N GLN A 360 7.80 4.18 -0.33
CA GLN A 360 8.98 4.75 0.29
C GLN A 360 10.27 4.17 -0.28
N VAL A 361 11.31 5.01 -0.33
CA VAL A 361 12.71 4.59 -0.49
C VAL A 361 13.40 4.81 0.86
N PRO A 362 13.87 3.75 1.54
CA PRO A 362 14.59 3.90 2.80
C PRO A 362 15.90 4.68 2.58
N MET A 363 16.34 5.36 3.64
CA MET A 363 17.64 6.02 3.63
C MET A 363 18.75 4.97 3.77
N ASN A 364 19.84 5.21 3.04
CA ASN A 364 21.09 4.45 3.15
C ASN A 364 21.73 4.62 4.53
#